data_AF-A0A920UTV0-F1
#
_entry.id   AF-A0A920UTV0-F1
#
_cell.length_a   1.000
_cell.length_b   1.000
_cell.length_c   1.000
_cell.angle_alpha   90.00
_cell.angle_beta   90.00
_cell.angle_gamma   90.00
#
_symmetry.space_group_name_H-M   'P 1'
#
loop_
_entity.id
_entity.type
_entity.pdbx_description
1 polymer ?
#
loop_
_entity_poly.entity_id
_entity_poly.type
_entity_poly.pdbx_seq_one_letter_code
_entity_poly.pdbx_strand_id
1 'polypeptide(L)'
;MLTDKLKSSLKNPKLNAWDSVNAYFDEAILNVSNKHRSMGCLLVNSLCESINYDKNMKKVVRGALSSIRKAIVARLKEAQSKGKLRKGVSVEFAADVLMNTLHGLRVNSRDGKNAKQLKELIKHSVNTLKK
;
A
#
# COMPACT_ATOMS: atom_id res chain seq x y z
N MET A 1 14.12 -5.23 -2.86
CA MET A 1 12.68 -5.62 -2.94
C MET A 1 11.72 -4.47 -2.61
N LEU A 2 11.60 -3.95 -1.37
CA LEU A 2 10.67 -2.85 -1.07
C LEU A 2 11.07 -1.54 -1.78
N THR A 3 12.35 -1.19 -1.73
CA THR A 3 12.90 0.00 -2.38
C THR A 3 12.67 0.00 -3.89
N ASP A 4 12.79 -1.16 -4.53
CA ASP A 4 12.58 -1.30 -5.98
C ASP A 4 11.11 -1.09 -6.33
N LYS A 5 10.19 -1.70 -5.57
CA LYS A 5 8.75 -1.48 -5.71
C LYS A 5 8.39 0.01 -5.54
N LEU A 6 9.02 0.71 -4.58
CA LEU A 6 8.80 2.15 -4.42
C LEU A 6 9.32 2.95 -5.62
N LYS A 7 10.50 2.61 -6.15
CA LYS A 7 11.09 3.28 -7.32
C LYS A 7 10.27 3.08 -8.59
N SER A 8 9.74 1.87 -8.82
CA SER A 8 8.92 1.56 -10.01
C SER A 8 7.51 2.18 -9.96
N SER A 9 7.01 2.57 -8.78
CA SER A 9 5.64 3.06 -8.57
C SER A 9 5.54 4.44 -7.89
N LEU A 10 5.43 4.51 -6.55
CA LEU A 10 5.17 5.74 -5.79
C LEU A 10 6.22 6.84 -5.98
N LYS A 11 7.46 6.46 -6.31
CA LYS A 11 8.57 7.39 -6.58
C LYS A 11 8.90 7.50 -8.07
N ASN A 12 8.05 6.95 -8.96
CA ASN A 12 8.25 7.03 -10.39
C ASN A 12 7.73 8.39 -10.92
N PRO A 13 8.60 9.27 -11.44
CA PRO A 13 8.19 10.61 -11.88
C PRO A 13 7.32 10.59 -13.14
N LYS A 14 7.28 9.48 -13.89
CA LYS A 14 6.48 9.34 -15.11
C LYS A 14 5.01 9.07 -14.84
N LEU A 15 4.67 8.65 -13.61
CA LEU A 15 3.31 8.30 -13.22
C LEU A 15 2.64 9.48 -12.52
N ASN A 16 1.37 9.74 -12.84
CA ASN A 16 0.59 10.68 -12.05
C ASN A 16 0.30 10.13 -10.64
N ALA A 17 -0.24 10.98 -9.78
CA ALA A 17 -0.51 10.63 -8.38
C ALA A 17 -1.31 9.33 -8.17
N TRP A 18 -2.29 9.06 -9.02
CA TRP A 18 -3.16 7.89 -8.85
C TRP A 18 -2.65 6.65 -9.57
N ASP A 19 -2.00 6.83 -10.72
CA ASP A 19 -1.35 5.73 -11.44
C ASP A 19 -0.16 5.18 -10.65
N SER A 20 0.59 6.05 -9.96
CA SER A 20 1.66 5.63 -9.05
C SER A 20 1.14 4.84 -7.84
N VAL A 21 -0.01 5.21 -7.29
CA VAL A 21 -0.68 4.45 -6.21
C VAL A 21 -1.14 3.08 -6.72
N ASN A 22 -1.81 3.03 -7.86
CA ASN A 22 -2.25 1.77 -8.48
C ASN A 22 -1.06 0.86 -8.80
N ALA A 23 -0.01 1.40 -9.43
CA ALA A 23 1.20 0.67 -9.74
C ALA A 23 1.86 0.08 -8.48
N TYR A 24 1.79 0.78 -7.34
CA TYR A 24 2.32 0.25 -6.09
C TYR A 24 1.54 -0.96 -5.60
N PHE A 25 0.21 -0.93 -5.68
CA PHE A 25 -0.61 -2.09 -5.34
C PHE A 25 -0.36 -3.26 -6.29
N ASP A 26 -0.22 -3.00 -7.60
CA ASP A 26 0.10 -4.01 -8.59
C ASP A 26 1.45 -4.66 -8.25
N GLU A 27 2.50 -3.88 -8.06
CA GLU A 27 3.84 -4.37 -7.71
C GLU A 27 3.88 -5.07 -6.34
N ALA A 28 3.13 -4.57 -5.36
CA ALA A 28 3.14 -5.10 -4.01
C ALA A 28 2.33 -6.39 -3.87
N ILE A 29 1.23 -6.54 -4.62
CA ILE A 29 0.19 -7.54 -4.38
C ILE A 29 -0.08 -8.42 -5.61
N LEU A 30 -0.11 -7.86 -6.82
CA LEU A 30 -0.54 -8.58 -8.02
C LEU A 30 0.62 -9.18 -8.82
N ASN A 31 1.76 -8.49 -8.91
CA ASN A 31 2.95 -8.89 -9.66
C ASN A 31 3.91 -9.74 -8.83
N VAL A 32 3.38 -10.50 -7.87
CA VAL A 32 4.12 -11.50 -7.10
C VAL A 32 3.60 -12.90 -7.43
N SER A 33 4.50 -13.89 -7.42
CA SER A 33 4.12 -15.29 -7.70
C SER A 33 3.08 -15.79 -6.69
N ASN A 34 2.26 -16.76 -7.10
CA ASN A 34 1.23 -17.34 -6.22
C ASN A 34 1.83 -17.88 -4.91
N LYS A 35 3.02 -18.51 -4.99
CA LYS A 35 3.78 -18.95 -3.82
C LYS A 35 4.14 -17.80 -2.88
N HIS A 36 4.63 -16.67 -3.40
CA HIS A 36 4.93 -15.50 -2.55
C HIS A 36 3.67 -14.86 -1.98
N ARG A 37 2.58 -14.86 -2.74
CA ARG A 37 1.29 -14.32 -2.31
C ARG A 37 0.71 -15.12 -1.13
N SER A 38 0.76 -16.45 -1.19
CA SER A 38 0.26 -17.32 -0.12
C SER A 38 1.11 -17.26 1.16
N MET A 39 2.41 -16.96 1.05
CA MET A 39 3.26 -16.68 2.23
C MET A 39 2.90 -15.35 2.92
N GLY A 40 2.18 -14.46 2.25
CA GLY A 40 1.85 -13.13 2.76
C GLY A 40 3.03 -12.16 2.72
N CYS A 41 3.01 -11.15 3.57
CA CYS A 41 4.06 -10.13 3.64
C CYS A 41 4.76 -10.18 4.99
N LEU A 42 6.08 -10.33 4.97
CA LEU A 42 6.92 -10.34 6.18
C LEU A 42 6.60 -9.18 7.12
N LEU A 43 6.46 -7.95 6.59
CA LEU A 43 6.18 -6.76 7.41
C LEU A 43 4.84 -6.84 8.15
N VAL A 44 3.80 -7.38 7.50
CA VAL A 44 2.45 -7.48 8.09
C VAL A 44 2.37 -8.67 9.04
N ASN A 45 2.96 -9.81 8.68
CA ASN A 45 3.03 -10.96 9.59
C ASN A 45 3.79 -10.58 10.88
N SER A 46 4.97 -9.95 10.78
CA SER A 46 5.71 -9.46 11.95
C SER A 46 4.96 -8.40 12.75
N LEU A 47 4.16 -7.55 12.09
CA LEU A 47 3.28 -6.59 12.78
C LEU A 47 2.23 -7.31 13.63
N CYS A 48 1.63 -8.38 13.11
CA CYS A 48 0.58 -9.15 13.80
C CYS A 48 1.14 -10.06 14.91
N GLU A 49 2.30 -10.67 14.68
CA GLU A 49 2.78 -11.76 15.52
C GLU A 49 3.86 -11.33 16.50
N SER A 50 4.67 -10.31 16.16
CA SER A 50 5.99 -10.21 16.78
C SER A 50 6.35 -8.80 17.29
N ILE A 51 5.64 -7.75 16.87
CA ILE A 51 6.02 -6.35 17.14
C ILE A 51 6.10 -5.98 18.63
N ASN A 52 5.46 -6.75 19.51
CA ASN A 52 5.43 -6.47 20.94
C ASN A 52 6.58 -7.14 21.71
N TYR A 53 7.28 -8.10 21.11
CA TYR A 53 8.31 -8.89 21.79
C TYR A 53 9.73 -8.36 21.59
N ASP A 54 9.99 -7.60 20.52
CA ASP A 54 11.31 -7.03 20.22
C ASP A 54 11.22 -5.58 19.74
N LYS A 55 11.89 -4.67 20.47
CA LYS A 55 11.91 -3.22 20.19
C LYS A 55 12.65 -2.87 18.89
N ASN A 56 13.70 -3.60 18.54
CA ASN A 56 14.48 -3.39 17.31
C ASN A 56 13.67 -3.80 16.10
N MET A 57 13.04 -4.97 16.13
CA MET A 57 12.15 -5.44 15.08
C MET A 57 10.96 -4.49 14.91
N LYS A 58 10.36 -4.01 16.01
CA LYS A 58 9.33 -2.98 15.99
C LYS A 58 9.77 -1.72 15.26
N LYS A 59 10.99 -1.25 15.51
CA LYS A 59 11.58 -0.10 14.83
C LYS A 59 11.75 -0.36 13.32
N VAL A 60 12.27 -1.52 12.93
CA VAL A 60 12.47 -1.90 11.53
C VAL A 60 11.15 -2.00 10.77
N VAL A 61 10.17 -2.74 11.30
CA VAL A 61 8.84 -2.92 10.68
C VAL A 61 8.14 -1.57 10.52
N ARG A 62 8.11 -0.74 11.57
CA ARG A 62 7.49 0.60 11.51
C ARG A 62 8.22 1.53 10.56
N GLY A 63 9.56 1.48 10.48
CA GLY A 63 10.34 2.26 9.54
C GLY A 63 10.01 1.93 8.07
N ALA A 64 9.88 0.64 7.77
CA ALA A 64 9.49 0.17 6.43
C ALA A 64 8.06 0.61 6.06
N LEU A 65 7.09 0.40 6.95
CA LEU A 65 5.70 0.82 6.73
C LEU A 65 5.56 2.35 6.64
N SER A 66 6.31 3.09 7.46
CA SER A 66 6.33 4.56 7.41
C SER A 66 6.89 5.06 6.08
N SER A 67 7.90 4.39 5.52
CA SER A 67 8.45 4.75 4.20
C SER A 67 7.43 4.64 3.08
N ILE A 68 6.57 3.60 3.12
CA ILE A 68 5.46 3.43 2.18
C ILE A 68 4.43 4.56 2.41
N ARG A 69 4.01 4.78 3.65
CA ARG A 69 3.02 5.82 3.99
C ARG A 69 3.48 7.20 3.54
N LYS A 70 4.74 7.57 3.79
CA LYS A 70 5.32 8.86 3.36
C LYS A 70 5.25 9.04 1.85
N ALA A 71 5.54 7.99 1.08
CA ALA A 71 5.45 8.03 -0.37
C ALA A 71 4.00 8.16 -0.85
N ILE A 72 3.04 7.46 -0.22
CA ILE A 72 1.61 7.61 -0.50
C ILE A 72 1.14 9.04 -0.22
N VAL A 73 1.50 9.62 0.93
CA VAL A 73 1.16 11.01 1.29
C VAL A 73 1.66 11.99 0.23
N ALA A 74 2.92 11.85 -0.20
CA ALA A 74 3.47 12.72 -1.24
C ALA A 74 2.64 12.64 -2.54
N ARG A 75 2.14 11.45 -2.89
CA ARG A 75 1.27 11.30 -4.05
C ARG A 75 -0.11 11.91 -3.85
N LEU A 76 -0.72 11.70 -2.69
CA LEU A 76 -2.02 12.28 -2.37
C LEU A 76 -2.00 13.80 -2.27
N LYS A 77 -0.89 14.43 -1.82
CA LYS A 77 -0.73 15.89 -1.85
C LYS A 77 -0.80 16.44 -3.27
N GLU A 78 -0.17 15.78 -4.24
CA GLU A 78 -0.30 16.17 -5.66
C GLU A 78 -1.71 15.93 -6.19
N ALA A 79 -2.35 14.81 -5.82
CA ALA A 79 -3.74 14.58 -6.22
C ALA A 79 -4.67 15.68 -5.68
N GLN A 80 -4.46 16.11 -4.43
CA GLN A 80 -5.23 17.19 -3.81
C GLN A 80 -4.99 18.53 -4.51
N SER A 81 -3.74 18.91 -4.77
CA SER A 81 -3.43 20.18 -5.43
C SER A 81 -3.98 20.27 -6.86
N LYS A 82 -4.13 19.12 -7.53
CA LYS A 82 -4.78 18.99 -8.85
C LYS A 82 -6.30 18.80 -8.78
N GLY A 83 -6.91 18.86 -7.60
CA GLY A 83 -8.35 18.66 -7.41
C GLY A 83 -8.85 17.25 -7.78
N LYS A 84 -7.96 16.24 -7.74
CA LYS A 84 -8.23 14.82 -8.06
C LYS A 84 -8.43 13.95 -6.81
N LEU A 85 -8.28 14.51 -5.62
CA LEU A 85 -8.71 13.89 -4.36
C LEU A 85 -10.16 14.30 -4.06
N ARG A 86 -10.97 13.36 -3.56
CA ARG A 86 -12.38 13.60 -3.21
C ARG A 86 -12.52 14.74 -2.21
N LYS A 87 -13.52 15.61 -2.40
CA LYS A 87 -13.82 16.71 -1.47
C LYS A 87 -14.16 16.16 -0.08
N GLY A 88 -13.70 16.84 0.97
CA GLY A 88 -13.93 16.45 2.37
C GLY A 88 -13.01 15.35 2.90
N VAL A 89 -12.15 14.77 2.06
CA VAL A 89 -11.15 13.77 2.47
C VAL A 89 -9.79 14.45 2.63
N SER A 90 -9.19 14.37 3.82
CA SER A 90 -7.82 14.84 4.04
C SER A 90 -6.80 13.90 3.41
N VAL A 91 -5.62 14.44 3.07
CA VAL A 91 -4.49 13.66 2.54
C VAL A 91 -4.07 12.56 3.52
N GLU A 92 -4.04 12.89 4.80
CA GLU A 92 -3.64 12.00 5.88
C GLU A 92 -4.62 10.85 6.03
N PHE A 93 -5.92 11.14 6.05
CA PHE A 93 -6.96 10.12 6.14
C PHE A 93 -6.96 9.22 4.90
N ALA A 94 -6.84 9.79 3.70
CA ALA A 94 -6.69 9.00 2.49
C ALA A 94 -5.46 8.07 2.52
N ALA A 95 -4.34 8.55 3.07
CA ALA A 95 -3.14 7.72 3.23
C ALA A 95 -3.38 6.57 4.21
N ASP A 96 -4.10 6.81 5.31
CA ASP A 96 -4.43 5.77 6.29
C ASP A 96 -5.41 4.74 5.73
N VAL A 97 -6.39 5.16 4.92
CA VAL A 97 -7.28 4.25 4.17
C VAL A 97 -6.48 3.35 3.23
N LEU A 98 -5.55 3.91 2.45
CA LEU A 98 -4.72 3.13 1.53
C LEU A 98 -3.74 2.20 2.27
N MET A 99 -3.17 2.64 3.39
CA MET A 99 -2.32 1.81 4.23
C MET A 99 -3.12 0.65 4.84
N ASN A 100 -4.31 0.91 5.37
CA ASN A 100 -5.20 -0.12 5.89
C ASN A 100 -5.59 -1.13 4.79
N THR A 101 -5.92 -0.63 3.60
CA THR A 101 -6.17 -1.46 2.41
C THR A 101 -4.97 -2.37 2.12
N LEU A 102 -3.76 -1.82 2.09
CA LEU A 102 -2.53 -2.59 1.87
C LEU A 102 -2.32 -3.70 2.92
N HIS A 103 -2.64 -3.43 4.18
CA HIS A 103 -2.51 -4.40 5.26
C HIS A 103 -3.53 -5.52 5.10
N GLY A 104 -4.80 -5.16 4.90
CA GLY A 104 -5.88 -6.11 4.62
C GLY A 104 -5.58 -6.97 3.41
N LEU A 105 -5.11 -6.41 2.30
CA LEU A 105 -4.76 -7.18 1.09
C LEU A 105 -3.66 -8.22 1.35
N ARG A 106 -2.67 -7.90 2.18
CA ARG A 106 -1.57 -8.82 2.52
C ARG A 106 -2.04 -9.96 3.42
N VAL A 107 -2.94 -9.69 4.36
CA VAL A 107 -3.59 -10.73 5.17
C VAL A 107 -4.48 -11.60 4.28
N ASN A 108 -5.30 -10.98 3.44
CA ASN A 108 -6.20 -11.67 2.51
C ASN A 108 -5.45 -12.52 1.46
N SER A 109 -4.24 -12.12 1.08
CA SER A 109 -3.36 -12.91 0.21
C SER A 109 -2.95 -14.23 0.86
N ARG A 110 -2.65 -14.18 2.18
CA ARG A 110 -2.34 -15.37 3.00
C ARG A 110 -3.58 -16.24 3.24
N ASP A 111 -4.74 -15.61 3.39
CA ASP A 111 -6.07 -16.25 3.51
C ASP A 111 -6.53 -16.94 2.21
N GLY A 112 -5.78 -16.80 1.11
CA GLY A 112 -6.05 -17.52 -0.15
C GLY A 112 -6.91 -16.76 -1.16
N LYS A 113 -7.20 -15.47 -0.95
CA LYS A 113 -7.88 -14.66 -1.98
C LYS A 113 -7.00 -14.55 -3.22
N ASN A 114 -7.61 -14.80 -4.39
CA ASN A 114 -6.90 -14.80 -5.65
C ASN A 114 -6.63 -13.37 -6.17
N ALA A 115 -5.80 -13.26 -7.20
CA ALA A 115 -5.40 -11.98 -7.78
C ALA A 115 -6.59 -11.11 -8.24
N LYS A 116 -7.65 -11.73 -8.78
CA LYS A 116 -8.85 -11.02 -9.26
C LYS A 116 -9.58 -10.37 -8.08
N GLN A 117 -9.85 -11.13 -7.02
CA GLN A 117 -10.53 -10.63 -5.81
C GLN A 117 -9.73 -9.50 -5.14
N LEU A 118 -8.41 -9.65 -5.05
CA LEU A 118 -7.53 -8.61 -4.50
C LEU A 118 -7.55 -7.33 -5.36
N LYS A 119 -7.57 -7.48 -6.70
CA LYS A 119 -7.67 -6.36 -7.64
C LYS A 119 -8.99 -5.59 -7.50
N GLU A 120 -10.09 -6.28 -7.25
CA GLU A 120 -11.40 -5.65 -7.01
C GLU A 120 -11.37 -4.80 -5.73
N LEU A 121 -10.78 -5.32 -4.64
CA LEU A 121 -10.59 -4.57 -3.40
C LEU A 121 -9.70 -3.33 -3.59
N ILE A 122 -8.60 -3.45 -4.34
CA ILE A 122 -7.72 -2.32 -4.69
C ILE A 122 -8.53 -1.26 -5.45
N LYS A 123 -9.23 -1.66 -6.52
CA LYS A 123 -10.02 -0.75 -7.36
C LYS A 123 -11.07 -0.01 -6.55
N HIS A 124 -11.83 -0.74 -5.72
CA HIS A 124 -12.85 -0.12 -4.87
C HIS A 124 -12.24 0.89 -3.91
N SER A 125 -11.20 0.49 -3.16
CA SER A 125 -10.55 1.35 -2.16
C SER A 125 -9.99 2.64 -2.78
N VAL A 126 -9.32 2.53 -3.93
CA VAL A 126 -8.79 3.71 -4.64
C VAL A 126 -9.91 4.60 -5.17
N ASN A 127 -10.99 4.03 -5.73
CA ASN A 127 -12.10 4.81 -6.27
C ASN A 127 -12.86 5.60 -5.21
N THR A 128 -12.94 5.11 -3.96
CA THR A 128 -13.63 5.84 -2.88
C THR A 128 -12.96 7.17 -2.53
N LEU A 129 -11.67 7.31 -2.83
CA LEU A 129 -10.83 8.48 -2.55
C LEU A 129 -10.63 9.39 -3.77
N LYS A 130 -10.81 8.87 -4.98
CA LYS A 130 -10.70 9.63 -6.24
C LYS A 130 -11.90 10.56 -6.43
N LYS A 131 -11.65 11.71 -7.07
CA LYS A 131 -12.69 12.56 -7.66
C LYS A 131 -12.89 12.20 -9.12
#